data_AF-A0A832D0N9-F1
#
_entry.id   AF-A0A832D0N9-F1
#
_cell.length_a   1.000
_cell.length_b   1.000
_cell.length_c   1.000
_cell.angle_alpha   90.00
_cell.angle_beta   90.00
_cell.angle_gamma   90.00
#
_symmetry.space_group_name_H-M   'P 1'
#
loop_
_entity.id
_entity.type
_entity.pdbx_description
1 polymer ?
#
loop_
_entity_poly.entity_id
_entity_poly.type
_entity_poly.pdbx_seq_one_letter_code
_entity_poly.pdbx_strand_id
1 'polypeptide(L)'
;MIRDKLREAIERKYREDIRKLSIYWPSETITLLELAMGKKNIRLYSNDIHEFDDRDIKLILEITPRYFWLLMRVPLMLRYKRESDGTAKYIVEGGIWQMRLAELMVRGQVSSSGLKELDVSQFSKLISRFKSLVFITLEG
;
A
#
# COMPACT_ATOMS: atom_id res chain seq x y z
N MET A 1 33.87 -8.49 -20.68
CA MET A 1 34.59 -8.83 -19.43
C MET A 1 34.51 -7.74 -18.34
N ILE A 2 35.00 -6.50 -18.56
CA ILE A 2 34.86 -5.41 -17.56
C ILE A 2 33.40 -4.94 -17.43
N ARG A 3 32.70 -4.83 -18.57
CA ARG A 3 31.28 -4.43 -18.64
C ARG A 3 30.35 -5.42 -17.91
N ASP A 4 30.67 -6.72 -17.99
CA ASP A 4 29.87 -7.78 -17.36
C ASP A 4 30.07 -7.80 -15.85
N LYS A 5 31.31 -7.64 -15.37
CA LYS A 5 31.61 -7.50 -13.94
C LYS A 5 30.98 -6.26 -13.32
N LEU A 6 30.94 -5.14 -14.04
CA LEU A 6 30.28 -3.91 -13.59
C LEU A 6 28.76 -4.09 -13.51
N ARG A 7 28.16 -4.74 -14.51
CA ARG A 7 26.72 -5.06 -14.52
C ARG A 7 26.34 -5.98 -13.36
N GLU A 8 27.10 -7.05 -13.13
CA GLU A 8 26.88 -7.97 -12.01
C GLU A 8 27.01 -7.26 -10.64
N ALA A 9 27.97 -6.35 -10.49
CA ALA A 9 28.14 -5.56 -9.27
C ALA A 9 26.95 -4.61 -9.03
N ILE A 10 26.44 -3.96 -10.08
CA ILE A 10 25.25 -3.09 -10.00
C ILE A 10 24.01 -3.91 -9.65
N GLU A 11 23.78 -5.04 -10.32
CA GLU A 11 22.65 -5.93 -10.04
C GLU A 11 22.71 -6.54 -8.62
N ARG A 12 23.91 -6.79 -8.10
CA ARG A 12 24.10 -7.27 -6.72
C ARG A 12 23.75 -6.18 -5.71
N LYS A 13 24.30 -4.97 -5.89
CA LYS A 13 24.01 -3.82 -5.02
C LYS A 13 22.51 -3.48 -5.03
N TYR A 14 21.90 -3.47 -6.20
CA TYR A 14 20.46 -3.21 -6.34
C TYR A 14 19.61 -4.27 -5.61
N ARG A 15 19.97 -5.56 -5.69
CA ARG A 15 19.29 -6.63 -4.92
C ARG A 15 19.47 -6.47 -3.41
N GLU A 16 20.65 -6.05 -2.95
CA GLU A 16 20.91 -5.79 -1.54
C GLU A 16 20.09 -4.59 -1.04
N ASP A 17 19.98 -3.53 -1.83
CA ASP A 17 19.20 -2.34 -1.50
C ASP A 17 17.69 -2.66 -1.47
N ILE A 18 17.17 -3.45 -2.41
CA ILE A 18 15.79 -3.95 -2.37
C ILE A 18 15.53 -4.79 -1.11
N ARG A 19 16.44 -5.73 -0.79
CA ARG A 19 16.33 -6.54 0.44
C ARG A 19 16.32 -5.70 1.72
N LYS A 20 17.07 -4.59 1.74
CA LYS A 20 17.06 -3.65 2.86
C LYS A 20 15.77 -2.86 2.95
N LEU A 21 15.10 -2.57 1.83
CA LEU A 21 13.82 -1.85 1.83
C LEU A 21 12.64 -2.77 2.17
N SER A 22 12.70 -4.05 1.77
CA SER A 22 11.61 -5.01 2.01
C SER A 22 11.36 -5.29 3.49
N ILE A 23 12.32 -5.04 4.37
CA ILE A 23 12.13 -5.21 5.83
C ILE A 23 11.12 -4.21 6.40
N TYR A 24 10.94 -3.06 5.76
CA TYR A 24 9.97 -2.04 6.16
C TYR A 24 8.58 -2.29 5.57
N TRP A 25 8.40 -3.39 4.83
CA TRP A 25 7.10 -3.79 4.32
C TRP A 25 6.26 -4.43 5.44
N PRO A 26 4.92 -4.27 5.42
CA PRO A 26 4.03 -4.91 6.37
C PRO A 26 4.17 -6.43 6.36
N SER A 27 4.44 -7.02 7.52
CA SER A 27 4.45 -8.49 7.71
C SER A 27 3.06 -9.05 8.01
N GLU A 28 2.16 -8.19 8.48
CA GLU A 28 0.76 -8.49 8.71
C GLU A 28 -0.13 -7.37 8.16
N THR A 29 -1.39 -7.70 7.95
CA THR A 29 -2.47 -6.75 7.71
C THR A 29 -3.55 -6.99 8.74
N ILE A 30 -4.41 -6.02 9.01
CA ILE A 30 -5.54 -6.15 9.93
C ILE A 30 -6.83 -5.70 9.28
N THR A 31 -7.94 -6.32 9.67
CA THR A 31 -9.26 -5.94 9.21
C THR A 31 -9.69 -4.57 9.74
N LEU A 32 -10.65 -3.94 9.07
CA LEU A 32 -11.27 -2.73 9.64
C LEU A 32 -12.06 -3.04 10.91
N LEU A 33 -12.53 -4.29 11.10
CA LEU A 33 -13.13 -4.70 12.36
C LEU A 33 -12.11 -4.66 13.51
N GLU A 34 -10.90 -5.19 13.29
CA GLU A 34 -9.82 -5.13 14.27
C GLU A 34 -9.43 -3.68 14.61
N LEU A 35 -9.38 -2.78 13.60
CA LEU A 35 -9.22 -1.35 13.83
C LEU A 35 -10.32 -0.78 14.74
N ALA A 36 -11.58 -1.10 14.44
CA ALA A 36 -12.73 -0.64 15.22
C ALA A 36 -12.73 -1.18 16.67
N MET A 37 -12.14 -2.36 16.88
CA MET A 37 -11.94 -2.97 18.20
C MET A 37 -10.71 -2.44 18.94
N GLY A 38 -9.92 -1.55 18.32
CA GLY A 38 -8.80 -0.86 18.95
C GLY A 38 -7.42 -1.40 18.61
N LYS A 39 -7.27 -2.38 17.70
CA LYS A 39 -5.94 -2.75 17.17
C LYS A 39 -5.49 -1.67 16.18
N LYS A 40 -4.62 -0.75 16.62
CA LYS A 40 -4.21 0.44 15.84
C LYS A 40 -2.81 0.33 15.22
N ASN A 41 -2.24 -0.87 15.16
CA ASN A 41 -0.89 -1.05 14.64
C ASN A 41 -0.74 -2.40 13.93
N ILE A 42 0.35 -2.48 13.17
CA ILE A 42 0.81 -3.69 12.49
C ILE A 42 2.32 -3.85 12.69
N ARG A 43 2.79 -5.09 12.56
CA ARG A 43 4.21 -5.41 12.52
C ARG A 43 4.77 -5.36 11.10
N LEU A 44 5.97 -4.81 10.95
CA LEU A 44 6.78 -4.85 9.72
C LEU A 44 7.69 -6.09 9.70
N TYR A 45 8.23 -6.47 8.54
CA TYR A 45 9.17 -7.61 8.47
C TYR A 45 10.44 -7.42 9.30
N SER A 46 10.82 -6.18 9.61
CA SER A 46 11.89 -5.83 10.56
C SER A 46 11.54 -6.14 12.02
N ASN A 47 10.30 -6.51 12.31
CA ASN A 47 9.65 -6.54 13.64
C ASN A 47 9.35 -5.18 14.26
N ASP A 48 9.63 -4.07 13.55
CA ASP A 48 9.18 -2.75 13.98
C ASP A 48 7.64 -2.68 13.95
N ILE A 49 7.09 -1.73 14.73
CA ILE A 49 5.66 -1.47 14.81
C ILE A 49 5.34 -0.21 14.02
N HIS A 50 4.37 -0.31 13.12
CA HIS A 50 3.77 0.85 12.45
C HIS A 50 2.41 1.16 13.07
N GLU A 51 2.29 2.35 13.66
CA GLU A 51 1.05 2.84 14.26
C GLU A 51 0.24 3.64 13.24
N PHE A 52 -1.07 3.38 13.21
CA PHE A 52 -2.02 4.11 12.38
C PHE A 52 -2.47 5.41 13.07
N ASP A 53 -2.58 6.51 12.30
CA ASP A 53 -3.07 7.80 12.79
C ASP A 53 -4.57 7.70 13.10
N ASP A 54 -4.97 8.13 14.30
CA ASP A 54 -6.36 8.06 14.75
C ASP A 54 -7.35 8.75 13.81
N ARG A 55 -6.91 9.81 13.09
CA ARG A 55 -7.76 10.50 12.11
C ARG A 55 -8.00 9.63 10.89
N ASP A 56 -6.96 8.96 10.40
CA ASP A 56 -7.06 8.07 9.24
C ASP A 56 -7.96 6.87 9.58
N ILE A 57 -7.80 6.30 10.79
CA ILE A 57 -8.66 5.21 11.31
C ILE A 57 -10.12 5.67 11.38
N LYS A 58 -10.39 6.81 12.01
CA LYS A 58 -11.75 7.33 12.14
C LYS A 58 -12.39 7.53 10.77
N LEU A 59 -11.64 8.14 9.85
CA LEU A 59 -12.14 8.42 8.51
C LEU A 59 -12.44 7.13 7.74
N ILE A 60 -11.56 6.12 7.77
CA ILE A 60 -11.83 4.87 7.03
C ILE A 60 -13.02 4.12 7.62
N LEU A 61 -13.17 4.08 8.95
CA LEU A 61 -14.31 3.44 9.60
C LEU A 61 -15.63 4.17 9.31
N GLU A 62 -15.60 5.50 9.20
CA GLU A 62 -16.78 6.32 8.88
C GLU A 62 -17.28 6.09 7.45
N ILE A 63 -16.37 6.07 6.47
CA ILE A 63 -16.76 5.91 5.06
C ILE A 63 -17.05 4.45 4.69
N THR A 64 -16.64 3.47 5.51
CA THR A 64 -16.79 2.06 5.17
C THR A 64 -18.06 1.46 5.78
N PRO A 65 -19.00 0.95 4.98
CA PRO A 65 -20.12 0.16 5.49
C PRO A 65 -19.66 -1.04 6.34
N ARG A 66 -20.31 -1.27 7.49
CA ARG A 66 -19.89 -2.28 8.48
C ARG A 66 -19.72 -3.70 7.94
N TYR A 67 -20.51 -4.11 6.96
CA TYR A 67 -20.40 -5.45 6.37
C TYR A 67 -19.09 -5.67 5.60
N PHE A 68 -18.40 -4.60 5.18
CA PHE A 68 -17.06 -4.71 4.60
C PHE A 68 -15.95 -4.82 5.65
N TRP A 69 -16.24 -4.58 6.93
CA TRP A 69 -15.20 -4.48 7.95
C TRP A 69 -14.47 -5.80 8.20
N LEU A 70 -15.14 -6.94 7.99
CA LEU A 70 -14.55 -8.28 8.09
C LEU A 70 -13.66 -8.65 6.89
N LEU A 71 -13.79 -7.91 5.78
CA LEU A 71 -13.25 -8.30 4.47
C LEU A 71 -12.11 -7.38 4.04
N MET A 72 -12.28 -6.07 4.25
CA MET A 72 -11.27 -5.07 3.94
C MET A 72 -10.19 -5.06 5.02
N ARG A 73 -8.94 -5.01 4.57
CA ARG A 73 -7.75 -5.05 5.43
C ARG A 73 -6.82 -3.90 5.11
N VAL A 74 -6.26 -3.29 6.14
CA VAL A 74 -5.22 -2.27 6.06
C VAL A 74 -3.86 -2.87 6.42
N PRO A 75 -2.75 -2.27 5.96
CA PRO A 75 -2.70 -1.12 5.05
C PRO A 75 -3.13 -1.46 3.61
N LEU A 76 -3.46 -0.42 2.86
CA LEU A 76 -3.57 -0.46 1.40
C LEU A 76 -2.16 -0.57 0.81
N MET A 77 -1.98 -1.59 -0.01
CA MET A 77 -0.68 -1.93 -0.58
C MET A 77 -0.59 -1.43 -2.01
N LEU A 78 0.40 -0.60 -2.30
CA LEU A 78 0.63 -0.02 -3.62
C LEU A 78 2.04 -0.31 -4.14
N ARG A 79 2.17 -0.43 -5.45
CA ARG A 79 3.46 -0.48 -6.13
C ARG A 79 3.55 0.63 -7.16
N TYR A 80 4.58 1.46 -7.04
CA TYR A 80 4.90 2.45 -8.05
C TYR A 80 5.33 1.76 -9.33
N LYS A 81 4.84 2.24 -10.47
CA LYS A 81 5.26 1.81 -11.80
C LYS A 81 5.41 3.03 -12.70
N ARG A 82 6.60 3.18 -13.27
CA ARG A 82 6.84 4.14 -14.35
C ARG A 82 6.42 3.52 -15.68
N GLU A 83 5.57 4.20 -16.43
CA GLU A 83 5.14 3.80 -17.76
C GLU A 83 6.16 4.26 -18.82
N SER A 84 6.09 3.67 -20.00
CA SER A 84 7.02 3.92 -21.12
C SER A 84 6.94 5.36 -21.66
N ASP A 85 5.78 6.01 -21.51
CA ASP A 85 5.56 7.41 -21.87
C ASP A 85 6.09 8.40 -20.81
N GLY A 86 6.71 7.89 -19.74
CA GLY A 86 7.26 8.69 -18.64
C GLY A 86 6.25 9.04 -17.56
N THR A 87 4.97 8.66 -17.70
CA THR A 87 3.96 8.82 -16.65
C THR A 87 4.18 7.81 -15.52
N ALA A 88 3.54 8.06 -14.38
CA ALA A 88 3.58 7.18 -13.21
C ALA A 88 2.19 6.67 -12.87
N LYS A 89 2.13 5.39 -12.52
CA LYS A 89 0.95 4.72 -11.97
C LYS A 89 1.29 4.04 -10.66
N TYR A 90 0.26 3.85 -9.85
CA TYR A 90 0.34 3.08 -8.61
C TYR A 90 -0.58 1.89 -8.73
N ILE A 91 -0.01 0.70 -8.78
CA ILE A 91 -0.74 -0.56 -8.91
C ILE A 91 -1.15 -1.01 -7.51
N VAL A 92 -2.42 -1.34 -7.33
CA VAL A 92 -2.91 -1.92 -6.07
C VAL A 92 -2.47 -3.37 -5.98
N GLU A 93 -1.79 -3.71 -4.89
CA GLU A 93 -1.35 -5.07 -4.63
C GLU A 93 -2.37 -5.87 -3.83
N GLY A 94 -2.45 -7.16 -4.11
CA GLY A 94 -3.36 -8.09 -3.44
C GLY A 94 -4.65 -8.36 -4.21
N GLY A 95 -5.64 -8.90 -3.49
CA GLY A 95 -6.89 -9.39 -4.07
C GLY A 95 -7.98 -8.34 -4.24
N ILE A 96 -9.18 -8.81 -4.57
CA ILE A 96 -10.34 -7.94 -4.87
C ILE A 96 -10.68 -6.97 -3.72
N TRP A 97 -10.47 -7.36 -2.47
CA TRP A 97 -10.76 -6.51 -1.31
C TRP A 97 -9.76 -5.35 -1.14
N GLN A 98 -8.51 -5.52 -1.57
CA GLN A 98 -7.54 -4.42 -1.64
C GLN A 98 -7.94 -3.42 -2.75
N MET A 99 -8.35 -3.92 -3.92
CA MET A 99 -8.84 -3.06 -5.01
C MET A 99 -10.10 -2.28 -4.61
N ARG A 100 -11.02 -2.91 -3.88
CA ARG A 100 -12.23 -2.26 -3.37
C ARG A 100 -11.93 -1.27 -2.25
N LEU A 101 -10.98 -1.58 -1.38
CA LEU A 101 -10.48 -0.64 -0.37
C LEU A 101 -9.86 0.60 -1.04
N ALA A 102 -9.02 0.40 -2.06
CA ALA A 102 -8.45 1.49 -2.85
C ALA A 102 -9.53 2.37 -3.48
N GLU A 103 -10.55 1.74 -4.10
CA GLU A 103 -11.67 2.48 -4.70
C GLU A 103 -12.43 3.29 -3.65
N LEU A 104 -12.71 2.69 -2.49
CA LEU A 104 -13.39 3.36 -1.39
C LEU A 104 -12.59 4.56 -0.87
N MET A 105 -11.29 4.40 -0.66
CA MET A 105 -10.43 5.47 -0.15
C MET A 105 -10.30 6.63 -1.16
N VAL A 106 -10.25 6.33 -2.46
CA VAL A 106 -10.09 7.35 -3.51
C VAL A 106 -11.41 8.02 -3.87
N ARG A 107 -12.49 7.24 -3.99
CA ARG A 107 -13.77 7.67 -4.58
C ARG A 107 -14.95 7.70 -3.61
N GLY A 108 -14.81 7.10 -2.42
CA GLY A 108 -15.90 6.99 -1.44
C GLY A 108 -16.97 5.96 -1.83
N GLN A 109 -16.69 5.09 -2.80
CA GLN A 109 -17.64 4.08 -3.28
C GLN A 109 -16.94 2.76 -3.60
N VAL A 110 -17.71 1.68 -3.69
CA VAL A 110 -17.19 0.33 -3.96
C VAL A 110 -17.93 -0.28 -5.14
N SER A 111 -17.19 -0.65 -6.18
CA SER A 111 -17.69 -1.44 -7.31
C SER A 111 -17.36 -2.92 -7.17
N SER A 112 -17.95 -3.74 -8.04
CA SER A 112 -17.66 -5.18 -8.07
C SER A 112 -16.21 -5.47 -8.45
N SER A 113 -15.60 -4.67 -9.33
CA SER A 113 -14.23 -4.82 -9.83
C SER A 113 -13.16 -4.14 -8.97
N GLY A 114 -13.53 -3.09 -8.21
CA GLY A 114 -12.59 -2.26 -7.47
C GLY A 114 -11.70 -1.40 -8.38
N LEU A 115 -10.74 -0.71 -7.76
CA LEU A 115 -9.73 0.10 -8.43
C LEU A 115 -8.39 -0.63 -8.43
N LYS A 116 -7.88 -0.98 -9.61
CA LYS A 116 -6.62 -1.73 -9.78
C LYS A 116 -5.39 -0.84 -9.85
N GLU A 117 -5.56 0.38 -10.38
CA GLU A 117 -4.49 1.31 -10.66
C GLU A 117 -4.94 2.71 -10.27
N LEU A 118 -4.03 3.49 -9.69
CA LEU A 118 -4.21 4.89 -9.40
C LEU A 118 -3.27 5.71 -10.29
N ASP A 119 -3.79 6.79 -10.86
CA ASP A 119 -2.95 7.85 -11.40
C ASP A 119 -2.33 8.70 -10.27
N VAL A 120 -1.41 9.61 -10.62
CA VAL A 120 -0.72 10.48 -9.66
C VAL A 120 -1.69 11.38 -8.87
N SER A 121 -2.78 11.85 -9.50
CA SER A 121 -3.77 12.71 -8.85
C SER A 121 -4.58 11.93 -7.82
N GLN A 122 -5.02 10.72 -8.17
CA GLN A 122 -5.73 9.80 -7.28
C GLN A 122 -4.84 9.38 -6.12
N PHE A 123 -3.57 9.07 -6.39
CA PHE A 123 -2.59 8.75 -5.36
C PHE A 123 -2.35 9.94 -4.40
N SER A 124 -2.20 11.16 -4.92
CA SER A 124 -2.03 12.36 -4.09
C SER A 124 -3.24 12.59 -3.16
N LYS A 125 -4.46 12.40 -3.68
CA LYS A 125 -5.70 12.47 -2.88
C LYS A 125 -5.79 11.39 -1.81
N LEU A 126 -5.27 10.19 -2.09
CA LEU A 126 -5.23 9.08 -1.14
C LEU A 126 -4.30 9.40 0.03
N ILE A 127 -3.05 9.80 -0.27
CA ILE A 127 -2.03 10.06 0.76
C ILE A 127 -2.40 11.28 1.61
N SER A 128 -3.03 12.31 1.04
CA SER A 128 -3.45 13.47 1.83
C SER A 128 -4.50 13.16 2.90
N ARG A 129 -5.20 12.02 2.78
CA ARG A 129 -6.31 11.64 3.68
C ARG A 129 -6.02 10.41 4.54
N PHE A 130 -5.14 9.52 4.09
CA PHE A 130 -4.96 8.19 4.68
C PHE A 130 -3.49 7.76 4.76
N LYS A 131 -2.55 8.71 4.89
CA LYS A 131 -1.11 8.47 4.82
C LYS A 131 -0.62 7.28 5.65
N SER A 132 -1.17 7.05 6.84
CA SER A 132 -0.72 6.00 7.74
C SER A 132 -1.28 4.63 7.35
N LEU A 133 -2.38 4.59 6.58
CA LEU A 133 -3.02 3.36 6.13
C LEU A 133 -2.51 2.90 4.77
N VAL A 134 -1.44 3.49 4.22
CA VAL A 134 -0.96 3.20 2.87
C VAL A 134 0.53 2.88 2.89
N PHE A 135 0.90 1.77 2.25
CA PHE A 135 2.29 1.38 2.02
C PHE A 135 2.56 1.34 0.52
N ILE A 136 3.71 1.88 0.11
CA ILE A 136 4.08 1.97 -1.30
C ILE A 136 5.47 1.38 -1.49
N THR A 137 5.57 0.43 -2.41
CA THR A 137 6.84 -0.06 -2.90
C THR A 137 7.31 0.84 -4.04
N LEU A 138 8.43 1.52 -3.84
CA LEU A 138 9.12 2.31 -4.85
C LEU A 138 10.07 1.40 -5.65
N GLU A 139 9.49 0.48 -6.41
CA GLU A 139 10.25 -0.28 -7.41
C GLU A 139 10.35 0.55 -8.68
N GLY A 140 11.57 0.97 -9.01
CA GLY A 140 11.93 1.70 -10.23
C GLY A 140 13.22 1.15 -10.80
#